data_AF-A0A9E0WNB3-F1
#
_entry.id   AF-A0A9E0WNB3-F1
#
_cell.length_a   1.000
_cell.length_b   1.000
_cell.length_c   1.000
_cell.angle_alpha   90.00
_cell.angle_beta   90.00
_cell.angle_gamma   90.00
#
_symmetry.space_group_name_H-M   'P 1'
#
loop_
_entity.id
_entity.type
_entity.pdbx_description
1 polymer ?
#
loop_
_entity_poly.entity_id
_entity_poly.type
_entity_poly.pdbx_seq_one_letter_code
_entity_poly.pdbx_strand_id
1 'polypeptide(L)'
;MKKLALTMVLAILSFTDAFAQVEYKVVTSIESIVPSGLGRSRIISANEDRDYKEFTSEQTDEDHTRNKSKRGDIRVKDFEETKLLNFYNIGGIRFQNIAANDAVVSSKINGMIEAGWELAFVTSAVESDSGKDDGHGIFVTRYIFKRNKQ
;
A
#
# COMPACT_ATOMS: atom_id res chain seq x y z
N MET A 1 -50.08 2.83 -20.11
CA MET A 1 -48.86 3.67 -20.15
C MET A 1 -48.28 3.97 -18.77
N LYS A 2 -49.06 4.48 -17.79
CA LYS A 2 -48.55 4.81 -16.44
C LYS A 2 -47.93 3.61 -15.68
N LYS A 3 -48.53 2.42 -15.78
CA LYS A 3 -47.99 1.20 -15.16
C LYS A 3 -46.66 0.77 -15.77
N LEU A 4 -46.53 0.83 -17.11
CA LEU A 4 -45.30 0.50 -17.83
C LEU A 4 -44.16 1.47 -17.48
N ALA A 5 -44.46 2.77 -17.38
CA ALA A 5 -43.50 3.78 -16.95
C ALA A 5 -43.04 3.54 -15.50
N LEU A 6 -43.96 3.16 -14.60
CA LEU A 6 -43.62 2.84 -13.22
C LEU A 6 -42.74 1.58 -13.12
N THR A 7 -43.03 0.54 -13.90
CA THR A 7 -42.19 -0.67 -13.94
C THR A 7 -40.79 -0.37 -14.48
N MET A 8 -40.67 0.51 -15.48
CA MET A 8 -39.39 0.92 -16.04
C MET A 8 -38.56 1.76 -15.05
N VAL A 9 -39.21 2.63 -14.27
CA VAL A 9 -38.56 3.40 -13.20
C VAL A 9 -38.10 2.48 -12.06
N LEU A 10 -38.92 1.50 -11.64
CA LEU A 10 -38.52 0.52 -10.63
C LEU A 10 -37.37 -0.38 -11.11
N ALA A 11 -37.36 -0.76 -12.39
CA ALA A 11 -36.24 -1.50 -12.97
C ALA A 11 -34.94 -0.68 -12.95
N ILE A 12 -34.99 0.60 -13.32
CA ILE A 12 -33.82 1.51 -13.26
C ILE A 12 -33.34 1.70 -11.81
N LEU A 13 -34.26 1.82 -10.85
CA LEU A 13 -33.94 1.95 -9.43
C LEU A 13 -33.35 0.65 -8.84
N SER A 14 -33.75 -0.53 -9.33
CA SER A 14 -33.18 -1.80 -8.87
C SER A 14 -31.71 -2.03 -9.26
N PHE A 15 -31.16 -1.20 -10.16
CA PHE A 15 -29.73 -1.21 -10.50
C PHE A 15 -28.90 -0.22 -9.67
N THR A 16 -29.50 0.57 -8.77
CA THR A 16 -28.72 1.50 -7.94
C THR A 16 -27.94 0.80 -6.83
N ASP A 17 -28.37 -0.36 -6.35
CA ASP A 17 -27.60 -1.06 -5.30
C ASP A 17 -26.31 -1.73 -5.82
N ALA A 18 -26.06 -1.67 -7.14
CA ALA A 18 -24.75 -1.96 -7.72
C ALA A 18 -23.75 -0.78 -7.58
N PHE A 19 -24.12 0.31 -6.91
CA PHE A 19 -23.23 1.44 -6.64
C PHE A 19 -22.11 1.03 -5.66
N ALA A 20 -20.98 0.65 -6.26
CA ALA A 20 -19.61 0.89 -5.81
C ALA A 20 -19.21 0.34 -4.43
N GLN A 21 -18.96 -0.98 -4.34
CA GLN A 21 -18.02 -1.45 -3.32
C GLN A 21 -16.64 -0.87 -3.64
N VAL A 22 -16.08 -0.01 -2.80
CA VAL A 22 -14.72 0.51 -3.00
C VAL A 22 -13.71 -0.51 -2.49
N GLU A 23 -12.68 -0.78 -3.28
CA GLU A 23 -11.49 -1.52 -2.83
C GLU A 23 -10.28 -0.60 -2.70
N TYR A 24 -9.35 -1.00 -1.83
CA TYR A 24 -8.14 -0.26 -1.52
C TYR A 24 -6.91 -1.09 -1.84
N LYS A 25 -5.85 -0.41 -2.28
CA LYS A 25 -4.53 -1.01 -2.50
C LYS A 25 -3.45 -0.10 -1.93
N VAL A 26 -2.48 -0.70 -1.25
CA VAL A 26 -1.34 0.02 -0.67
C VAL A 26 -0.10 -0.26 -1.52
N VAL A 27 0.55 0.81 -1.98
CA VAL A 27 1.89 0.76 -2.58
C VAL A 27 2.83 1.44 -1.60
N THR A 28 3.96 0.80 -1.28
CA THR A 28 4.90 1.29 -0.27
C THR A 28 6.25 1.58 -0.92
N SER A 29 6.79 2.78 -0.74
CA SER A 29 8.22 3.03 -0.95
C SER A 29 8.97 2.94 0.38
N ILE A 30 10.15 2.33 0.31
CA ILE A 30 11.11 2.18 1.39
C ILE A 30 12.40 2.82 0.90
N GLU A 31 12.92 3.77 1.66
CA GLU A 31 14.19 4.44 1.40
C GLU A 31 15.11 4.22 2.59
N SER A 32 16.27 3.65 2.31
CA SER A 32 17.19 3.18 3.33
C SER A 32 18.29 4.22 3.60
N ILE A 33 18.48 4.54 4.88
CA ILE A 33 19.57 5.37 5.41
C ILE A 33 20.77 4.53 5.84
N VAL A 34 21.06 3.45 5.11
CA VAL A 34 22.24 2.65 5.44
C VAL A 34 23.50 3.38 4.99
N PRO A 35 24.50 3.58 5.88
CA PRO A 35 25.75 4.25 5.56
C PRO A 35 26.47 3.51 4.44
N SER A 36 27.25 4.24 3.65
CA SER A 36 28.01 3.69 2.51
C SER A 36 27.17 3.18 1.34
N GLY A 37 25.86 3.46 1.31
CA GLY A 37 25.03 3.21 0.14
C GLY A 37 24.69 1.73 -0.11
N LEU A 38 24.79 0.88 0.91
CA LEU A 38 24.36 -0.53 0.87
C LEU A 38 22.84 -0.70 1.05
N GLY A 39 22.11 0.40 1.15
CA GLY A 39 20.65 0.43 1.31
C GLY A 39 19.92 -0.27 0.17
N ARG A 40 18.79 -0.90 0.51
CA ARG A 40 17.92 -1.63 -0.41
C ARG A 40 16.61 -0.87 -0.60
N SER A 41 16.71 0.38 -1.08
CA SER A 41 15.54 1.21 -1.31
C SER A 41 14.65 0.61 -2.41
N ARG A 42 13.34 0.47 -2.18
CA ARG A 42 12.38 -0.22 -3.06
C ARG A 42 11.01 0.42 -3.05
N ILE A 43 10.27 0.28 -4.16
CA ILE A 43 8.80 0.34 -4.14
C ILE A 43 8.28 -1.10 -4.14
N ILE A 44 7.30 -1.39 -3.29
CA ILE A 44 6.71 -2.70 -3.08
C ILE A 44 5.19 -2.61 -3.21
N SER A 45 4.58 -3.53 -3.95
CA SER A 45 3.13 -3.73 -3.97
C SER A 45 2.79 -5.21 -4.10
N ALA A 46 1.89 -5.71 -3.23
CA ALA A 46 1.44 -7.11 -3.27
C ALA A 46 0.57 -7.39 -4.51
N ASN A 47 0.68 -8.61 -5.05
CA ASN A 47 -0.18 -9.11 -6.13
C ASN A 47 -1.23 -10.11 -5.64
N GLU A 48 -1.12 -10.57 -4.39
CA GLU A 48 -2.06 -11.46 -3.73
C GLU A 48 -2.77 -10.75 -2.59
N ASP A 49 -4.03 -11.12 -2.38
CA ASP A 49 -4.82 -10.69 -1.22
C ASP A 49 -4.55 -11.59 -0.01
N ARG A 50 -4.72 -11.02 1.20
CA ARG A 50 -4.71 -11.74 2.47
C ARG A 50 -5.90 -11.30 3.29
N ASP A 51 -6.70 -12.25 3.76
CA ASP A 51 -7.83 -11.94 4.64
C ASP A 51 -7.31 -11.79 6.09
N TYR A 52 -7.49 -10.60 6.66
CA TYR A 52 -7.09 -10.32 8.04
C TYR A 52 -7.78 -11.26 9.05
N LYS A 53 -8.97 -11.79 8.71
CA LYS A 53 -9.74 -12.71 9.57
C LYS A 53 -9.01 -14.01 9.84
N GLU A 54 -8.22 -14.51 8.89
CA GLU A 54 -7.41 -15.73 9.07
C GLU A 54 -6.32 -15.56 10.14
N PHE A 55 -5.97 -14.32 10.46
CA PHE A 55 -4.91 -13.96 11.40
C PHE A 55 -5.41 -13.21 12.63
N THR A 56 -6.73 -13.04 12.77
CA THR A 56 -7.37 -12.33 13.88
C THR A 56 -8.03 -13.33 14.82
N SER A 57 -7.89 -13.12 16.12
CA SER A 57 -8.65 -13.85 17.14
C SER A 57 -9.40 -12.83 17.98
N GLU A 58 -10.68 -13.09 18.22
CA GLU A 58 -11.46 -12.29 19.15
C GLU A 58 -11.07 -12.66 20.60
N GLN A 59 -11.29 -11.75 21.53
CA GLN A 59 -11.11 -11.99 22.96
C GLN A 59 -12.46 -11.78 23.62
N THR A 60 -12.93 -12.77 24.37
CA THR A 60 -14.22 -12.75 25.08
C THR A 60 -13.99 -13.17 26.53
N ASP A 61 -14.96 -12.91 27.41
CA ASP A 61 -14.90 -13.33 28.83
C ASP A 61 -14.68 -14.86 29.01
N GLU A 62 -15.03 -15.65 27.99
CA GLU A 62 -14.86 -17.11 27.98
C GLU A 62 -13.55 -17.56 27.31
N ASP A 63 -13.00 -16.78 26.37
CA ASP A 63 -11.74 -17.05 25.68
C ASP A 63 -10.84 -15.81 25.61
N HIS A 64 -9.81 -15.83 26.45
CA HIS A 64 -8.75 -14.83 26.51
C HIS A 64 -7.40 -15.36 26.03
N THR A 65 -7.41 -16.41 25.21
CA THR A 65 -6.16 -17.03 24.75
C THR A 65 -5.55 -16.22 23.61
N ARG A 66 -4.21 -16.11 23.62
CA ARG A 66 -3.48 -15.40 22.56
C ARG A 66 -3.67 -16.08 21.21
N ASN A 67 -3.79 -15.27 20.15
CA ASN A 67 -3.77 -15.72 18.77
C ASN A 67 -2.61 -16.72 18.48
N LYS A 68 -2.93 -17.85 17.84
CA LYS A 68 -1.97 -18.93 17.52
C LYS A 68 -1.66 -19.04 16.02
N SER A 69 -2.19 -18.16 15.18
CA SER A 69 -1.88 -18.14 13.74
C SER A 69 -0.37 -17.96 13.51
N LYS A 70 0.17 -18.60 12.48
CA LYS A 70 1.60 -18.54 12.18
C LYS A 70 1.90 -17.30 11.37
N ARG A 71 2.83 -16.47 11.86
CA ARG A 71 3.33 -15.30 11.13
C ARG A 71 3.90 -15.63 9.74
N GLY A 72 4.39 -16.86 9.55
CA GLY A 72 4.91 -17.32 8.26
C GLY A 72 3.83 -17.34 7.17
N ASP A 73 2.57 -17.60 7.54
CA ASP A 73 1.46 -17.76 6.61
C ASP A 73 0.91 -16.40 6.12
N ILE A 74 1.26 -15.31 6.83
CA ILE A 74 0.95 -13.92 6.44
C ILE A 74 1.84 -13.47 5.26
N ARG A 75 3.03 -14.06 5.09
CA ARG A 75 4.02 -13.60 4.11
C ARG A 75 3.51 -13.81 2.68
N VAL A 76 3.34 -12.73 1.94
CA VAL A 76 3.07 -12.74 0.51
C VAL A 76 4.38 -12.97 -0.25
N LYS A 77 4.40 -13.96 -1.14
CA LYS A 77 5.58 -14.28 -1.98
C LYS A 77 5.50 -13.64 -3.35
N ASP A 78 4.29 -13.45 -3.87
CA ASP A 78 4.06 -12.75 -5.14
C ASP A 78 3.79 -11.26 -4.90
N PHE A 79 4.83 -10.46 -5.13
CA PHE A 79 4.76 -9.01 -5.05
C PHE A 79 5.67 -8.38 -6.10
N GLU A 80 5.30 -7.19 -6.55
CA GLU A 80 6.13 -6.37 -7.40
C GLU A 80 7.16 -5.62 -6.56
N GLU A 81 8.42 -5.65 -7.00
CA GLU A 81 9.53 -4.90 -6.42
C GLU A 81 10.19 -4.03 -7.49
N THR A 82 10.13 -2.70 -7.31
CA THR A 82 10.86 -1.73 -8.15
C THR A 82 12.04 -1.17 -7.38
N LYS A 83 13.23 -1.12 -8.00
CA LYS A 83 14.44 -0.59 -7.36
C LYS A 83 14.43 0.94 -7.28
N LEU A 84 14.86 1.47 -6.14
CA LEU A 84 15.16 2.88 -5.94
C LEU A 84 16.65 3.07 -5.58
N LEU A 85 17.14 4.27 -5.83
CA LEU A 85 18.50 4.70 -5.47
C LEU A 85 18.54 5.23 -4.03
N ASN A 86 19.69 5.12 -3.38
CA ASN A 86 19.88 5.66 -2.02
C ASN A 86 20.06 7.18 -2.07
N PHE A 87 19.50 7.90 -1.09
CA PHE A 87 19.59 9.36 -1.03
C PHE A 87 20.96 9.88 -0.60
N TYR A 88 21.78 9.05 0.05
CA TYR A 88 23.07 9.44 0.61
C TYR A 88 24.12 8.36 0.37
N ASN A 89 25.38 8.77 0.37
CA ASN A 89 26.55 7.90 0.50
C ASN A 89 27.55 8.56 1.46
N ILE A 90 28.78 8.03 1.54
CA ILE A 90 29.83 8.56 2.42
C ILE A 90 30.22 10.02 2.09
N GLY A 91 29.91 10.51 0.88
CA GLY A 91 30.18 11.88 0.43
C GLY A 91 28.99 12.84 0.60
N GLY A 92 27.86 12.39 1.16
CA GLY A 92 26.68 13.22 1.40
C GLY A 92 25.49 12.90 0.48
N ILE A 93 24.61 13.88 0.33
CA ILE A 93 23.32 13.74 -0.36
C ILE A 93 23.51 13.62 -1.89
N ARG A 94 22.72 12.75 -2.50
CA ARG A 94 22.72 12.44 -3.94
C ARG A 94 21.44 12.99 -4.59
N PHE A 95 21.40 14.29 -4.87
CA PHE A 95 20.21 14.95 -5.46
C PHE A 95 19.74 14.32 -6.78
N GLN A 96 20.65 13.86 -7.63
CA GLN A 96 20.28 13.14 -8.85
C GLN A 96 19.55 11.82 -8.56
N ASN A 97 19.91 11.13 -7.48
CA ASN A 97 19.22 9.91 -7.07
C ASN A 97 17.80 10.23 -6.61
N ILE A 98 17.61 11.34 -5.90
CA ILE A 98 16.30 11.82 -5.47
C ILE A 98 15.43 12.10 -6.70
N ALA A 99 15.91 12.91 -7.64
CA ALA A 99 15.17 13.23 -8.87
C ALA A 99 14.84 11.98 -9.71
N ALA A 100 15.76 11.01 -9.79
CA ALA A 100 15.51 9.75 -10.47
C ALA A 100 14.44 8.90 -9.76
N ASN A 101 14.47 8.85 -8.41
CA ASN A 101 13.44 8.17 -7.64
C ASN A 101 12.07 8.83 -7.81
N ASP A 102 11.99 10.16 -7.81
CA ASP A 102 10.75 10.91 -8.03
C ASP A 102 10.12 10.58 -9.38
N ALA A 103 10.94 10.44 -10.43
CA ALA A 103 10.48 10.01 -11.75
C ALA A 103 9.93 8.57 -11.72
N VAL A 104 10.60 7.65 -11.03
CA VAL A 104 10.16 6.25 -10.89
C VAL A 104 8.86 6.14 -10.09
N VAL A 105 8.76 6.85 -8.96
CA VAL A 105 7.55 6.91 -8.13
C VAL A 105 6.38 7.50 -8.93
N SER A 106 6.62 8.60 -9.65
CA SER A 106 5.63 9.23 -10.51
C SER A 106 5.14 8.27 -11.60
N SER A 107 6.06 7.52 -12.23
CA SER A 107 5.71 6.48 -13.20
C SER A 107 4.83 5.39 -12.59
N LYS A 108 5.11 4.95 -11.35
CA LYS A 108 4.26 3.97 -10.66
C LYS A 108 2.87 4.52 -10.36
N ILE A 109 2.78 5.75 -9.85
CA ILE A 109 1.49 6.40 -9.57
C ILE A 109 0.66 6.53 -10.85
N ASN A 110 1.27 6.98 -11.95
CA ASN A 110 0.58 7.08 -13.23
C ASN A 110 0.09 5.71 -13.74
N GLY A 111 0.91 4.66 -13.63
CA GLY A 111 0.48 3.30 -13.99
C GLY A 111 -0.71 2.80 -13.16
N MET A 112 -0.78 3.17 -11.88
CA MET A 112 -1.94 2.88 -11.03
C MET A 112 -3.19 3.64 -11.52
N ILE A 113 -3.04 4.92 -11.87
CA ILE A 113 -4.12 5.75 -12.43
C ILE A 113 -4.64 5.16 -13.74
N GLU A 114 -3.75 4.77 -14.65
CA GLU A 114 -4.10 4.11 -15.92
C GLU A 114 -4.84 2.77 -15.68
N ALA A 115 -4.52 2.05 -14.60
CA ALA A 115 -5.22 0.84 -14.17
C ALA A 115 -6.54 1.13 -13.42
N GLY A 116 -7.02 2.37 -13.43
CA GLY A 116 -8.29 2.79 -12.85
C GLY A 116 -8.26 3.06 -11.34
N TRP A 117 -7.07 3.17 -10.74
CA TRP A 117 -6.92 3.50 -9.32
C TRP A 117 -6.83 5.01 -9.09
N GLU A 118 -7.54 5.50 -8.08
CA GLU A 118 -7.43 6.88 -7.58
C GLU A 118 -6.46 6.91 -6.40
N LEU A 119 -5.48 7.81 -6.41
CA LEU A 119 -4.64 8.06 -5.24
C LEU A 119 -5.46 8.78 -4.17
N ALA A 120 -5.79 8.09 -3.09
CA ALA A 120 -6.66 8.61 -2.04
C ALA A 120 -5.87 9.30 -0.91
N PHE A 121 -4.76 8.68 -0.48
CA PHE A 121 -3.95 9.18 0.63
C PHE A 121 -2.47 8.90 0.41
N VAL A 122 -1.63 9.77 0.96
CA VAL A 122 -0.19 9.56 1.08
C VAL A 122 0.20 9.78 2.54
N THR A 123 0.92 8.82 3.13
CA THR A 123 1.44 8.94 4.50
C THR A 123 2.90 8.52 4.53
N SER A 124 3.73 9.32 5.20
CA SER A 124 5.15 9.04 5.36
C SER A 124 5.46 8.84 6.86
N ALA A 125 6.38 7.92 7.13
CA ALA A 125 6.87 7.62 8.46
C ALA A 125 8.39 7.41 8.41
N VAL A 126 9.03 7.58 9.57
CA VAL A 126 10.46 7.34 9.75
C VAL A 126 10.63 6.36 10.89
N GLU A 127 11.41 5.32 10.66
CA GLU A 127 11.95 4.46 11.70
C GLU A 127 13.44 4.76 11.82
N SER A 128 13.89 5.20 12.99
CA SER A 128 15.30 5.48 13.29
C SER A 128 15.68 4.74 14.57
N ASP A 129 16.82 4.06 14.57
CA ASP A 129 17.35 3.46 15.78
C ASP A 129 18.09 4.51 16.60
N SER A 130 17.38 5.22 17.49
CA SER A 130 17.87 6.43 18.19
C SER A 130 18.97 6.19 19.27
N GLY A 131 19.80 5.16 19.12
CA GLY A 131 20.95 4.88 19.98
C GLY A 131 22.10 5.87 19.81
N LYS A 132 23.06 5.88 20.75
CA LYS A 132 24.23 6.78 20.71
C LYS A 132 25.17 6.56 19.51
N ASP A 133 25.07 5.39 18.89
CA ASP A 133 25.84 4.97 17.71
C ASP A 133 24.95 4.89 16.44
N ASP A 134 23.83 5.63 16.39
CA ASP A 134 22.88 5.60 15.27
C ASP A 134 23.53 5.97 13.93
N GLY A 135 23.35 5.09 12.94
CA GLY A 135 23.61 5.34 11.54
C GLY A 135 22.58 4.67 10.63
N HIS A 136 21.45 4.22 11.16
CA HIS A 136 20.48 3.41 10.43
C HIS A 136 19.07 3.95 10.61
N GLY A 137 18.42 4.20 9.48
CA GLY A 137 17.01 4.50 9.46
C GLY A 137 16.36 4.04 8.17
N ILE A 138 15.04 4.06 8.19
CA ILE A 138 14.19 3.74 7.07
C ILE A 138 13.12 4.82 6.98
N PHE A 139 13.04 5.47 5.83
CA PHE A 139 11.86 6.24 5.46
C PHE A 139 10.88 5.32 4.75
N VAL A 140 9.62 5.36 5.15
CA VAL A 140 8.55 4.57 4.55
C VAL A 140 7.46 5.53 4.11
N THR A 141 7.10 5.52 2.83
CA THR A 141 5.93 6.23 2.32
C THR A 141 4.91 5.24 1.78
N ARG A 142 3.67 5.34 2.24
CA ARG A 142 2.53 4.55 1.76
C ARG A 142 1.62 5.42 0.91
N TYR A 143 1.46 5.00 -0.33
CA TYR A 143 0.48 5.53 -1.27
C TYR A 143 -0.74 4.61 -1.21
N ILE A 144 -1.85 5.12 -0.71
CA ILE A 144 -3.10 4.39 -0.55
C ILE A 144 -3.99 4.76 -1.72
N PHE A 145 -4.24 3.78 -2.58
CA PHE A 145 -5.11 3.90 -3.73
C PHE A 145 -6.47 3.30 -3.41
N LYS A 146 -7.52 3.83 -4.05
CA LYS A 146 -8.86 3.27 -4.02
C LYS A 146 -9.43 3.18 -5.44
N ARG A 147 -10.34 2.25 -5.68
CA ARG A 147 -11.19 2.24 -6.89
C ARG A 147 -12.51 1.55 -6.59
N ASN A 148 -13.49 1.74 -7.46
CA ASN A 148 -14.70 0.92 -7.41
C ASN A 148 -14.34 -0.51 -7.81
N LYS A 149 -14.76 -1.49 -7.01
CA LYS A 149 -14.73 -2.90 -7.39
C LYS A 149 -15.55 -3.07 -8.66
N GLN A 150 -14.95 -3.80 -9.59
CA GLN A 150 -15.60 -4.21 -10.82
C GLN A 150 -16.49 -5.43 -10.57
#